data_AF-A0A6M0FLY1-F1
#
_entry.id   AF-A0A6M0FLY1-F1
#
_cell.length_a   1.000
_cell.length_b   1.000
_cell.length_c   1.000
_cell.angle_alpha   90.00
_cell.angle_beta   90.00
_cell.angle_gamma   90.00
#
_symmetry.space_group_name_H-M   'P 1'
#
loop_
_entity.id
_entity.type
_entity.pdbx_description
1 polymer ?
#
loop_
_entity_poly.entity_id
_entity_poly.type
_entity_poly.pdbx_seq_one_letter_code
_entity_poly.pdbx_strand_id
1 'polypeptide(L)'
;MYNTLLALLLALKNLETPLSENERNKLVDIGKNLKENPNDQYVIKKELIGILKANDTLKQLYQEAKVKLDTVDRPISSDLLPTDAELENFLPLENKGGKRVYFEGEPDHESKEILNAVYSVLSTPEPEVIAKKLTGLEKLWQFLNQPILKND
;
A
#
# COMPACT_ATOMS: atom_id res chain seq x y z
N MET A 1 -1.99 1.30 -11.94
CA MET A 1 -2.70 0.73 -10.77
C MET A 1 -1.82 0.72 -9.54
N TYR A 2 -0.54 0.38 -9.65
CA TYR A 2 0.37 0.26 -8.50
C TYR A 2 0.54 1.56 -7.69
N ASN A 3 0.61 2.73 -8.33
CA ASN A 3 0.58 4.02 -7.63
C ASN A 3 -0.67 4.20 -6.75
N THR A 4 -1.82 3.66 -7.17
CA THR A 4 -3.07 3.70 -6.39
C THR A 4 -2.93 2.88 -5.10
N LEU A 5 -2.35 1.68 -5.18
CA LEU A 5 -2.17 0.83 -4.02
C LEU A 5 -1.06 1.36 -3.10
N LEU A 6 0.01 1.89 -3.67
CA LEU A 6 1.11 2.52 -2.92
C LEU A 6 0.65 3.81 -2.23
N ALA A 7 -0.20 4.61 -2.88
CA ALA A 7 -0.83 5.78 -2.27
C ALA A 7 -1.70 5.39 -1.07
N LEU A 8 -2.42 4.27 -1.14
CA LEU A 8 -3.18 3.75 0.00
C LEU A 8 -2.27 3.38 1.17
N LEU A 9 -1.16 2.68 0.92
CA LEU A 9 -0.20 2.34 1.98
C LEU A 9 0.41 3.58 2.64
N LEU A 10 0.80 4.58 1.84
CA LEU A 10 1.31 5.85 2.34
C LEU A 10 0.25 6.61 3.14
N ALA A 11 -1.01 6.57 2.72
CA ALA A 11 -2.10 7.20 3.45
C ALA A 11 -2.31 6.53 4.81
N LEU A 12 -2.33 5.19 4.87
CA LEU A 12 -2.45 4.42 6.11
C LEU A 12 -1.29 4.69 7.08
N LYS A 13 -0.06 4.80 6.54
CA LYS A 13 1.10 5.16 7.35
C LYS A 13 0.94 6.53 8.01
N ASN A 14 0.49 7.53 7.26
CA ASN A 14 0.37 8.90 7.73
C ASN A 14 -0.95 9.21 8.44
N LEU A 15 -1.85 8.22 8.56
CA LEU A 15 -3.14 8.39 9.20
C LEU A 15 -2.97 8.44 10.73
N GLU A 16 -3.16 9.60 11.33
CA GLU A 16 -3.07 9.75 12.80
C GLU A 16 -4.30 9.19 13.51
N THR A 17 -5.48 9.36 12.92
CA THR A 17 -6.75 8.87 13.46
C THR A 17 -6.90 7.36 13.23
N PRO A 18 -7.22 6.56 14.25
CA PRO A 18 -7.50 5.14 14.06
C PRO A 18 -8.65 4.91 13.07
N LEU A 19 -8.56 3.83 12.31
CA LEU A 19 -9.67 3.39 11.47
C LEU A 19 -10.76 2.77 12.34
N SER A 20 -12.02 2.97 11.95
CA SER A 20 -13.14 2.22 12.48
C SER A 20 -13.07 0.75 12.07
N GLU A 21 -13.74 -0.11 12.82
CA GLU A 21 -13.83 -1.55 12.53
C GLU A 21 -14.37 -1.82 11.11
N ASN A 22 -15.39 -1.08 10.68
CA ASN A 22 -15.95 -1.21 9.33
C ASN A 22 -14.94 -0.84 8.24
N GLU A 23 -14.09 0.16 8.47
CA GLU A 23 -13.04 0.55 7.52
C GLU A 23 -11.93 -0.51 7.46
N ARG A 24 -11.51 -1.03 8.63
CA ARG A 24 -10.53 -2.12 8.71
C ARG A 24 -11.01 -3.37 7.99
N ASN A 25 -12.27 -3.77 8.19
CA ASN A 25 -12.87 -4.92 7.52
C ASN A 25 -12.91 -4.75 5.99
N LYS A 26 -13.27 -3.55 5.51
CA LYS A 26 -13.22 -3.24 4.06
C LYS A 26 -11.81 -3.31 3.49
N LEU A 27 -10.80 -2.86 4.23
CA LEU A 27 -9.40 -2.98 3.80
C LEU A 27 -8.96 -4.44 3.72
N VAL A 28 -9.37 -5.28 4.67
CA VAL A 28 -9.13 -6.73 4.64
C VAL A 28 -9.75 -7.35 3.38
N ASP A 29 -10.97 -6.97 3.03
CA ASP A 29 -11.64 -7.48 1.83
C ASP A 29 -10.95 -7.03 0.54
N ILE A 30 -10.48 -5.78 0.46
CA ILE A 30 -9.62 -5.30 -0.64
C ILE A 30 -8.35 -6.16 -0.74
N GLY A 31 -7.72 -6.47 0.40
CA GLY A 31 -6.55 -7.36 0.45
C GLY A 31 -6.83 -8.76 -0.11
N LYS A 32 -7.96 -9.37 0.27
CA LYS A 32 -8.39 -10.67 -0.27
C LYS A 32 -8.65 -10.61 -1.77
N ASN A 33 -9.39 -9.61 -2.24
CA ASN A 33 -9.68 -9.41 -3.67
C ASN A 33 -8.41 -9.20 -4.49
N LEU A 34 -7.42 -8.49 -3.95
CA LEU A 34 -6.10 -8.33 -4.59
C LEU A 34 -5.36 -9.66 -4.75
N LYS A 35 -5.49 -10.58 -3.79
CA LYS A 35 -4.87 -11.91 -3.86
C LYS A 35 -5.60 -12.83 -4.84
N GLU A 36 -6.93 -12.87 -4.75
CA GLU A 36 -7.77 -13.77 -5.54
C GLU A 36 -7.94 -13.30 -6.99
N ASN A 37 -8.05 -12.00 -7.22
CA ASN A 37 -8.35 -11.41 -8.51
C ASN A 37 -7.50 -10.15 -8.79
N PRO A 38 -6.15 -10.25 -8.81
CA PRO A 38 -5.25 -9.09 -8.98
C PRO A 38 -5.48 -8.30 -10.28
N ASN A 39 -6.10 -8.92 -11.29
CA ASN A 39 -6.41 -8.29 -12.57
C ASN A 39 -7.77 -7.57 -12.59
N ASP A 40 -8.63 -7.75 -11.58
CA ASP A 40 -9.92 -7.06 -11.49
C ASP A 40 -9.76 -5.64 -10.91
N GLN A 41 -9.13 -4.78 -11.71
CA GLN A 41 -8.87 -3.40 -11.31
C GLN A 41 -10.15 -2.61 -11.06
N TYR A 42 -11.29 -3.01 -11.64
CA TYR A 42 -12.55 -2.30 -11.48
C TYR A 42 -13.13 -2.53 -10.09
N VAL A 43 -13.19 -3.78 -9.62
CA VAL A 43 -13.68 -4.11 -8.27
C VAL A 43 -12.79 -3.48 -7.21
N ILE A 44 -11.47 -3.65 -7.32
CA ILE A 44 -10.49 -3.10 -6.36
C ILE A 44 -10.61 -1.58 -6.27
N LYS A 45 -10.72 -0.88 -7.41
CA LYS A 45 -10.89 0.59 -7.42
C LYS A 45 -12.23 1.01 -6.82
N LYS A 46 -13.31 0.26 -7.07
CA LYS A 46 -14.64 0.58 -6.54
C LYS A 46 -14.66 0.49 -5.03
N GLU A 47 -14.06 -0.56 -4.46
CA GLU A 47 -13.95 -0.74 -3.02
C GLU A 47 -13.09 0.33 -2.36
N LEU A 48 -11.94 0.64 -2.99
CA LEU A 48 -11.07 1.73 -2.55
C LEU A 48 -11.81 3.09 -2.57
N ILE A 49 -12.55 3.40 -3.63
CA ILE A 49 -13.38 4.63 -3.68
C ILE A 49 -14.42 4.63 -2.55
N GLY A 50 -14.99 3.46 -2.23
CA GLY A 50 -15.94 3.29 -1.14
C GLY A 50 -15.38 3.67 0.23
N ILE A 51 -14.16 3.22 0.55
CA ILE A 51 -13.53 3.58 1.83
C ILE A 51 -13.08 5.05 1.86
N LEU A 52 -12.52 5.57 0.77
CA LEU A 52 -12.09 6.97 0.69
C LEU A 52 -13.28 7.94 0.79
N LYS A 53 -14.47 7.56 0.31
CA LYS A 53 -15.68 8.37 0.49
C LYS A 53 -16.20 8.39 1.94
N ALA A 54 -15.86 7.38 2.72
CA ALA A 54 -16.30 7.27 4.11
C ALA A 54 -15.33 7.96 5.10
N ASN A 55 -14.11 8.27 4.66
CA ASN A 55 -13.05 8.82 5.50
C ASN A 55 -12.32 9.97 4.80
N ASP A 56 -12.67 11.21 5.15
CA ASP A 56 -12.10 12.39 4.51
C ASP A 56 -10.60 12.55 4.78
N THR A 57 -10.13 12.22 5.98
CA THR A 57 -8.70 12.29 6.33
C THR A 57 -7.89 11.30 5.49
N LEU A 58 -8.33 10.03 5.44
CA LEU A 58 -7.70 9.01 4.62
C LEU A 58 -7.71 9.39 3.14
N LYS A 59 -8.83 9.95 2.66
CA LYS A 59 -8.96 10.46 1.30
C LYS A 59 -7.98 11.57 0.98
N GLN A 60 -7.81 12.54 1.87
CA GLN A 60 -6.87 13.63 1.68
C GLN A 60 -5.43 13.11 1.59
N LEU A 61 -5.01 12.28 2.55
CA LEU A 61 -3.68 11.68 2.57
C LEU A 61 -3.43 10.81 1.33
N TYR A 62 -4.44 10.05 0.91
CA TYR A 62 -4.39 9.24 -0.31
C TYR A 62 -4.19 10.11 -1.55
N GLN A 63 -4.94 11.21 -1.70
CA GLN A 63 -4.80 12.09 -2.87
C GLN A 63 -3.43 12.78 -2.88
N GLU A 64 -2.96 13.23 -1.72
CA GLU A 64 -1.63 13.82 -1.58
C GLU A 64 -0.52 12.85 -2.00
N ALA A 65 -0.56 11.63 -1.46
CA ALA A 65 0.39 10.57 -1.83
C ALA A 65 0.30 10.24 -3.32
N LYS A 66 -0.91 10.10 -3.85
CA LYS A 66 -1.15 9.79 -5.26
C LYS A 66 -0.60 10.86 -6.20
N VAL A 67 -0.85 12.14 -5.91
CA VAL A 67 -0.33 13.25 -6.72
C VAL A 67 1.20 13.22 -6.74
N LYS A 68 1.85 13.04 -5.58
CA LYS A 68 3.32 12.96 -5.51
C LYS A 68 3.87 11.77 -6.30
N LEU A 69 3.26 10.59 -6.14
CA LEU A 69 3.63 9.38 -6.88
C LEU A 69 3.45 9.57 -8.40
N ASP A 70 2.37 10.21 -8.83
CA ASP A 70 2.07 10.46 -10.24
C ASP A 70 3.00 11.54 -10.85
N THR A 71 3.69 12.35 -10.03
CA THR A 71 4.71 13.33 -10.48
C THR A 71 6.13 12.77 -10.56
N VAL A 72 6.38 11.54 -10.09
CA VAL A 72 7.70 10.93 -10.20
C VAL A 72 7.87 10.41 -11.64
N ASP A 73 8.70 11.09 -12.44
CA ASP A 73 9.00 10.73 -13.84
C ASP A 73 9.86 9.45 -14.00
N ARG A 74 10.21 8.79 -12.90
CA ARG A 74 11.03 7.58 -12.88
C ARG A 74 10.34 6.48 -12.09
N PRO A 75 10.56 5.20 -12.43
CA PRO A 75 10.12 4.09 -11.59
C PRO A 75 10.64 4.28 -10.16
N ILE A 76 9.76 4.00 -9.19
CA ILE A 76 10.14 4.02 -7.78
C ILE A 76 11.12 2.87 -7.58
N SER A 77 12.34 3.18 -7.15
CA SER A 77 13.33 2.14 -6.86
C SER A 77 12.79 1.18 -5.80
N SER A 78 13.00 -0.12 -6.01
CA SER A 78 12.65 -1.18 -5.05
C SER A 78 13.26 -0.94 -3.67
N ASP A 79 14.40 -0.25 -3.58
CA ASP A 79 15.06 0.11 -2.32
C ASP A 79 14.23 1.08 -1.44
N LEU A 80 13.24 1.74 -2.04
CA LEU A 80 12.28 2.60 -1.35
C LEU A 80 11.01 1.86 -0.92
N LEU A 81 10.84 0.61 -1.33
CA LEU A 81 9.70 -0.22 -0.92
C LEU A 81 10.03 -1.02 0.35
N PRO A 82 9.01 -1.44 1.12
CA PRO A 82 9.21 -2.36 2.24
C PRO A 82 9.87 -3.66 1.77
N THR A 83 10.88 -4.11 2.51
CA THR A 83 11.61 -5.34 2.20
C THR A 83 10.82 -6.59 2.58
N ASP A 84 11.12 -7.72 1.94
CA ASP A 84 10.53 -9.02 2.30
C ASP A 84 10.71 -9.32 3.81
N ALA A 85 11.88 -9.01 4.38
CA ALA A 85 12.14 -9.19 5.81
C ALA A 85 11.26 -8.31 6.71
N GLU A 86 10.94 -7.07 6.28
CA GLU A 86 9.98 -6.23 7.00
C GLU A 86 8.58 -6.84 6.94
N LEU A 87 8.14 -7.29 5.76
CA LEU A 87 6.81 -7.85 5.56
C LEU A 87 6.61 -9.18 6.31
N GLU A 88 7.60 -10.07 6.30
CA GLU A 88 7.56 -11.37 7.02
C GLU A 88 7.34 -11.24 8.52
N ASN A 89 7.83 -10.16 9.12
CA ASN A 89 7.62 -9.89 10.54
C ASN A 89 6.16 -9.61 10.89
N PHE A 90 5.37 -9.10 9.92
CA PHE A 90 3.98 -8.69 10.12
C PHE A 90 2.94 -9.59 9.43
N LEU A 91 3.38 -10.55 8.61
CA LEU A 91 2.49 -11.54 8.01
C LEU A 91 1.90 -12.49 9.07
N PRO A 92 0.60 -12.85 8.98
CA PRO A 92 0.01 -13.87 9.82
C PRO A 92 0.72 -15.22 9.61
N LEU A 93 0.79 -16.04 10.67
CA LEU A 93 1.57 -17.29 10.74
C LEU A 93 1.35 -18.26 9.57
N GLU A 94 0.15 -18.28 8.98
CA GLU A 94 -0.17 -19.10 7.81
C GLU A 94 0.62 -18.72 6.54
N ASN A 95 1.21 -17.51 6.50
CA ASN A 95 2.09 -17.03 5.43
C ASN A 95 3.56 -16.92 5.87
N LYS A 96 3.92 -17.35 7.09
CA LYS A 96 5.32 -17.36 7.56
C LYS A 96 6.04 -18.59 7.02
N GLY A 97 6.90 -18.38 6.02
CA GLY A 97 7.70 -19.45 5.40
C GLY A 97 8.43 -19.08 4.11
N GLY A 98 8.63 -17.78 3.83
CA GLY A 98 9.47 -17.33 2.71
C GLY A 98 8.92 -17.54 1.31
N LYS A 99 7.65 -17.92 1.14
CA LYS A 99 7.01 -17.93 -0.18
C LYS A 99 6.22 -16.65 -0.38
N ARG A 100 6.75 -15.78 -1.24
CA ARG A 100 6.03 -14.65 -1.86
C ARG A 100 4.59 -15.07 -2.17
N VAL A 101 3.62 -14.22 -1.84
CA VAL A 101 2.22 -14.53 -2.12
C VAL A 101 2.10 -14.70 -3.63
N TYR A 102 1.57 -15.84 -4.06
CA TYR A 102 1.27 -16.07 -5.46
C TYR A 102 0.05 -15.21 -5.82
N PHE A 103 0.25 -14.28 -6.75
CA PHE A 103 -0.82 -13.52 -7.40
C PHE A 103 -1.10 -14.18 -8.75
N GLU A 104 -2.37 -14.41 -9.09
CA GLU A 104 -2.72 -14.92 -10.42
C GLU A 104 -2.31 -13.93 -11.54
N GLY A 105 -1.67 -14.44 -12.60
CA GLY A 105 -1.11 -13.64 -13.70
C GLY A 105 0.41 -13.46 -13.61
N GLU A 106 1.02 -12.79 -14.61
CA GLU A 106 2.44 -12.47 -14.63
C GLU A 106 2.70 -10.96 -14.39
N PRO A 107 2.56 -10.45 -13.16
CA PRO A 107 3.06 -9.12 -12.85
C PRO A 107 4.60 -9.13 -12.96
N ASP A 108 5.16 -8.01 -13.44
CA ASP A 108 6.60 -7.76 -13.37
C ASP A 108 7.08 -7.73 -11.91
N HIS A 109 8.40 -7.72 -11.71
CA HIS A 109 9.00 -7.86 -10.38
C HIS A 109 8.58 -6.72 -9.43
N GLU A 110 8.56 -5.48 -9.91
CA GLU A 110 8.18 -4.30 -9.12
C GLU A 110 6.69 -4.34 -8.72
N SER A 111 5.84 -4.76 -9.65
CA SER A 111 4.41 -4.97 -9.43
C SER A 111 4.13 -6.02 -8.35
N LYS A 112 4.95 -7.08 -8.28
CA LYS A 112 4.85 -8.13 -7.26
C LYS A 112 5.22 -7.62 -5.87
N GLU A 113 6.25 -6.79 -5.76
CA GLU A 113 6.67 -6.22 -4.47
C GLU A 113 5.58 -5.31 -3.89
N ILE A 114 5.00 -4.45 -4.73
CA ILE A 114 3.90 -3.57 -4.31
C ILE A 114 2.67 -4.40 -3.89
N LEU A 115 2.29 -5.42 -4.67
CA LEU A 115 1.17 -6.28 -4.33
C LEU A 115 1.40 -7.06 -3.04
N ASN A 116 2.61 -7.59 -2.81
CA ASN A 116 2.97 -8.26 -1.56
C ASN A 116 2.88 -7.31 -0.38
N ALA A 117 3.43 -6.10 -0.49
CA ALA A 117 3.37 -5.10 0.58
C ALA A 117 1.92 -4.72 0.91
N VAL A 118 1.10 -4.48 -0.12
CA VAL A 118 -0.31 -4.10 0.05
C VAL A 118 -1.08 -5.23 0.71
N TYR A 119 -0.99 -6.44 0.18
CA TYR A 119 -1.65 -7.60 0.76
C TYR A 119 -1.25 -7.82 2.22
N SER A 120 0.05 -7.74 2.51
CA SER A 120 0.59 -7.99 3.85
C SER A 120 0.04 -7.01 4.87
N VAL A 121 -0.05 -5.73 4.52
CA VAL A 121 -0.60 -4.68 5.41
C VAL A 121 -2.12 -4.84 5.55
N LEU A 122 -2.83 -4.95 4.44
CA LEU A 122 -4.29 -4.95 4.43
C LEU A 122 -4.90 -6.21 5.06
N SER A 123 -4.17 -7.33 5.07
CA SER A 123 -4.64 -8.59 5.67
C SER A 123 -4.51 -8.64 7.19
N THR A 124 -4.06 -7.56 7.83
CA THR A 124 -3.93 -7.50 9.29
C THR A 124 -5.15 -6.86 9.95
N PRO A 125 -5.43 -7.15 11.23
CA PRO A 125 -6.54 -6.51 11.95
C PRO A 125 -6.39 -4.99 12.13
N GLU A 126 -5.17 -4.46 12.09
CA GLU A 126 -4.85 -3.04 12.30
C GLU A 126 -3.90 -2.52 11.20
N PRO A 127 -4.38 -2.39 9.96
CA PRO A 127 -3.54 -2.08 8.80
C PRO A 127 -2.82 -0.73 8.94
N GLU A 128 -3.43 0.27 9.58
CA GLU A 128 -2.81 1.57 9.86
C GLU A 128 -1.64 1.48 10.84
N VAL A 129 -1.69 0.53 11.79
CA VAL A 129 -0.60 0.31 12.76
C VAL A 129 0.56 -0.40 12.08
N ILE A 130 0.28 -1.36 11.21
CA ILE A 130 1.32 -2.09 10.47
C ILE A 130 2.00 -1.17 9.45
N ALA A 131 1.24 -0.38 8.70
CA ALA A 131 1.80 0.56 7.72
C ALA A 131 2.79 1.54 8.37
N LYS A 132 2.54 1.98 9.61
CA LYS A 132 3.45 2.85 10.38
C LYS A 132 4.78 2.20 10.72
N LYS A 133 4.82 0.88 10.92
CA LYS A 133 6.02 0.13 11.32
C LYS A 133 6.96 -0.20 10.15
N LEU A 134 6.49 -0.05 8.91
CA LEU A 134 7.30 -0.33 7.73
C LEU A 134 8.24 0.86 7.44
N THR A 135 9.55 0.64 7.54
CA THR A 135 10.55 1.68 7.31
C THR A 135 10.70 2.00 5.82
N GLY A 136 10.41 1.06 4.93
CA GLY A 136 10.31 1.33 3.49
C GLY A 136 9.30 2.45 3.18
N LEU A 137 8.10 2.38 3.77
CA LEU A 137 7.08 3.43 3.58
C LEU A 137 7.49 4.80 4.16
N GLU A 138 8.31 4.82 5.22
CA GLU A 138 8.94 6.04 5.75
C GLU A 138 9.91 6.65 4.74
N LYS A 139 10.84 5.85 4.22
CA LYS A 139 11.82 6.31 3.22
C LYS A 139 11.13 6.82 1.97
N LEU A 140 10.12 6.09 1.48
CA LEU A 140 9.34 6.52 0.33
C LEU A 140 8.60 7.83 0.60
N TRP A 141 7.94 7.94 1.75
CA TRP A 141 7.24 9.19 2.10
C TRP A 141 8.21 10.37 2.18
N GLN A 142 9.39 10.18 2.79
CA GLN A 142 10.42 11.21 2.84
C GLN A 142 10.91 11.59 1.44
N PHE A 143 11.22 10.60 0.59
CA PHE A 143 11.63 10.82 -0.80
C PHE A 143 10.61 11.66 -1.58
N LEU A 144 9.32 11.34 -1.46
CA LEU A 144 8.24 12.08 -2.12
C LEU A 144 8.02 13.50 -1.59
N ASN A 145 8.51 13.78 -0.37
CA ASN A 145 8.41 15.08 0.29
C ASN A 145 9.69 15.90 0.24
N GLN A 146 10.76 15.37 -0.34
CA GLN A 146 11.98 16.16 -0.52
C GLN A 146 11.69 17.28 -1.52
N PRO A 147 12.08 18.54 -1.19
CA PRO A 147 12.02 19.60 -2.17
C PRO A 147 12.87 19.19 -3.37
N ILE A 148 12.32 19.29 -4.58
CA ILE A 148 13.08 19.07 -5.80
C ILE A 148 14.19 20.12 -5.80
N LEU A 149 15.40 19.72 -5.41
CA LEU A 149 16.59 20.52 -5.62
C LEU A 149 16.76 20.59 -7.13
N LYS A 150 16.27 21.68 -7.72
CA LYS A 150 16.71 22.10 -9.04
C LYS A 150 18.21 22.39 -8.89
N ASN A 151 19.03 21.46 -9.36
CA ASN A 151 20.42 21.79 -9.64
C ASN A 151 20.37 22.78 -10.81
N ASP A 152 20.65 24.05 -10.50
CA ASP A 152 21.04 25.06 -11.49
C ASP A 152 22.32 24.64 -12.24
#